data_AF-A0A7L6LCR4-F1
#
_entry.id   AF-A0A7L6LCR4-F1
#
_cell.length_a   1.000
_cell.length_b   1.000
_cell.length_c   1.000
_cell.angle_alpha   90.00
_cell.angle_beta   90.00
_cell.angle_gamma   90.00
#
_symmetry.space_group_name_H-M   'P 1'
#
loop_
_entity.id
_entity.type
_entity.pdbx_description
1 polymer ?
#
loop_
_entity_poly.entity_id
_entity_poly.type
_entity_poly.pdbx_seq_one_letter_code
_entity_poly.pdbx_strand_id
1 'polypeptide(L)'
;MKTMKPESIALFCLSTGDIELAKHLAEMLPMTCFVGEDWHQGFLPFNGGPVQSLSDAYSDYSVLLLIAENGASIPESFSHPDGATVILIAEHNARLLAGPTGGAVALIHYLNETCRWRESVANDAFCRAFSQGNQTISQCRPHS
;
A
#
# COMPACT_ATOMS: atom_id res chain seq x y z
N MET A 1 3.75 20.43 -19.70
CA MET A 1 3.96 19.44 -18.62
C MET A 1 2.86 19.65 -17.58
N LYS A 2 1.90 18.73 -17.45
CA LYS A 2 0.91 18.79 -16.37
C LYS A 2 1.60 18.28 -15.11
N THR A 3 2.00 19.19 -14.24
CA THR A 3 2.39 18.89 -12.87
C THR A 3 1.19 18.21 -12.21
N MET A 4 1.26 16.90 -11.98
CA MET A 4 0.27 16.17 -11.21
C MET A 4 0.15 16.87 -9.85
N LYS A 5 -1.03 17.39 -9.55
CA LYS A 5 -1.28 17.96 -8.23
C LYS A 5 -1.27 16.80 -7.23
N PRO A 6 -0.42 16.85 -6.19
CA PRO A 6 -0.38 15.80 -5.17
C PRO A 6 -1.69 15.72 -4.36
N GLU A 7 -2.56 16.73 -4.46
CA GLU A 7 -3.86 16.86 -3.79
C GLU A 7 -4.94 15.89 -4.31
N SER A 8 -4.67 15.15 -5.39
CA SER A 8 -5.66 14.33 -6.11
C SER A 8 -5.24 12.86 -6.21
N ILE A 9 -4.70 12.32 -5.12
CA ILE A 9 -4.33 10.91 -4.97
C ILE A 9 -5.35 10.21 -4.07
N ALA A 10 -5.89 9.08 -4.52
CA ALA A 10 -6.72 8.19 -3.72
C ALA A 10 -6.09 6.81 -3.58
N LEU A 11 -6.16 6.22 -2.40
CA LEU A 11 -5.61 4.91 -2.07
C LEU A 11 -6.71 3.97 -1.61
N PHE A 12 -6.73 2.76 -2.14
CA PHE A 12 -7.75 1.75 -1.89
C PHE A 12 -7.09 0.51 -1.30
N CYS A 13 -7.38 0.23 -0.03
CA CYS A 13 -6.88 -0.96 0.65
C CYS A 13 -7.90 -2.10 0.47
N LEU A 14 -7.62 -3.04 -0.44
CA LEU A 14 -8.50 -4.17 -0.72
C LEU A 14 -8.25 -5.36 0.23
N SER A 15 -7.13 -5.36 0.95
CA SER A 15 -6.73 -6.43 1.87
C SER A 15 -6.36 -5.88 3.25
N THR A 16 -6.67 -6.64 4.31
CA THR A 16 -6.38 -6.29 5.72
C THR A 16 -4.91 -6.17 6.05
N GLY A 17 -4.07 -6.99 5.41
CA GLY A 17 -2.64 -7.09 5.72
C GLY A 17 -1.83 -5.82 5.42
N ASP A 18 -2.43 -4.88 4.70
CA ASP A 18 -1.74 -3.71 4.15
C ASP A 18 -2.25 -2.37 4.67
N ILE A 19 -3.10 -2.37 5.70
CA ILE A 19 -3.59 -1.15 6.34
C ILE A 19 -2.43 -0.31 6.90
N GLU A 20 -1.40 -0.93 7.45
CA GLU A 20 -0.23 -0.23 7.98
C GLU A 20 0.59 0.45 6.87
N LEU A 21 0.66 -0.15 5.67
CA LEU A 21 1.27 0.50 4.51
C LEU A 21 0.44 1.67 4.04
N ALA A 22 -0.89 1.52 3.97
CA ALA A 22 -1.79 2.60 3.64
C ALA A 22 -1.61 3.79 4.59
N LYS A 23 -1.50 3.55 5.90
CA LYS A 23 -1.27 4.60 6.91
C LYS A 23 0.07 5.29 6.71
N HIS A 24 1.14 4.51 6.59
CA HIS A 24 2.47 5.06 6.42
C HIS A 24 2.58 5.91 5.15
N LEU A 25 1.98 5.43 4.05
CA LEU A 25 1.89 6.21 2.82
C LEU A 25 1.10 7.50 3.05
N ALA A 26 -0.03 7.45 3.76
CA ALA A 26 -0.91 8.60 4.02
C ALA A 26 -0.26 9.67 4.91
N GLU A 27 0.68 9.28 5.78
CA GLU A 27 1.49 10.22 6.55
C GLU A 27 2.52 10.95 5.70
N MET A 28 3.03 10.29 4.65
CA MET A 28 4.10 10.82 3.79
C MET A 28 3.57 11.62 2.59
N LEU A 29 2.37 11.28 2.11
CA LEU A 29 1.75 11.88 0.92
C LEU A 29 0.33 12.33 1.24
N PRO A 30 -0.06 13.56 0.86
CA PRO A 30 -1.43 14.02 1.01
C PRO A 30 -2.33 13.21 0.07
N MET A 31 -3.04 12.22 0.61
CA MET A 31 -3.95 11.39 -0.17
C MET A 31 -5.16 10.98 0.64
N THR A 32 -6.20 10.54 -0.06
CA THR A 32 -7.42 10.02 0.57
C THR A 32 -7.40 8.50 0.54
N CYS A 33 -7.46 7.88 1.71
CA CYS A 33 -7.44 6.42 1.83
C CYS A 33 -8.86 5.87 2.05
N PHE A 34 -9.20 4.83 1.30
CA PHE A 34 -10.46 4.11 1.30
C PHE A 34 -10.24 2.66 1.72
N VAL A 35 -11.10 2.15 2.60
CA VAL A 35 -11.04 0.80 3.17
C VAL A 35 -12.42 0.16 3.23
N GLY A 36 -12.47 -1.16 3.39
CA GLY A 36 -13.70 -1.87 3.70
C GLY A 36 -14.29 -1.44 5.05
N GLU A 37 -15.61 -1.57 5.19
CA GLU A 37 -16.39 -1.11 6.36
C GLU A 37 -15.87 -1.62 7.71
N ASP A 38 -15.20 -2.78 7.73
CA ASP A 38 -14.64 -3.39 8.94
C ASP A 38 -13.35 -2.74 9.46
N TRP A 39 -12.70 -1.82 8.71
CA TRP A 39 -11.33 -1.35 9.01
C TRP A 39 -11.19 0.16 9.16
N HIS A 40 -12.17 0.80 9.79
CA HIS A 40 -12.23 2.24 10.00
C HIS A 40 -11.20 2.74 11.03
N GLN A 41 -9.93 2.83 10.65
CA GLN A 41 -8.86 3.46 11.43
C GLN A 41 -8.51 4.86 10.91
N GLY A 42 -9.53 5.70 10.66
CA GLY A 42 -9.34 7.06 10.11
C GLY A 42 -9.37 7.15 8.58
N PHE A 43 -9.72 6.06 7.91
CA PHE A 43 -9.93 5.99 6.47
C PHE A 43 -11.42 6.01 6.11
N LEU A 44 -11.71 6.35 4.85
CA LEU A 44 -13.08 6.41 4.35
C LEU A 44 -13.59 5.00 3.99
N PRO A 45 -14.85 4.66 4.30
CA PRO A 45 -15.46 3.43 3.79
C PRO A 45 -15.57 3.42 2.27
N PHE A 46 -15.64 2.22 1.68
CA PHE A 46 -16.14 2.07 0.32
C PHE A 46 -17.63 2.41 0.24
N ASN A 47 -17.99 3.30 -0.68
CA ASN A 47 -19.33 3.68 -1.08
C ASN A 47 -19.89 2.69 -2.13
N GLY A 48 -20.64 1.68 -1.67
CA GLY A 48 -21.21 0.66 -2.55
C GLY A 48 -20.22 -0.42 -3.00
N GLY A 49 -19.10 -0.57 -2.29
CA GLY A 49 -18.05 -1.55 -2.57
C GLY A 49 -16.84 -1.00 -3.35
N PRO A 50 -15.76 -1.79 -3.50
CA PRO A 50 -14.49 -1.32 -4.02
C PRO A 50 -14.57 -0.84 -5.47
N VAL A 51 -15.33 -1.53 -6.33
CA VAL A 51 -15.50 -1.15 -7.74
C VAL A 51 -16.24 0.19 -7.88
N GLN A 52 -17.29 0.39 -7.09
CA GLN A 52 -18.12 1.60 -7.14
C GLN A 52 -17.37 2.82 -6.60
N SER A 53 -16.74 2.71 -5.42
CA SER A 53 -15.93 3.80 -4.89
C SER A 53 -14.76 4.17 -5.80
N LEU A 54 -14.12 3.19 -6.42
CA LEU A 54 -13.02 3.46 -7.32
C LEU A 54 -13.51 4.16 -8.60
N SER A 55 -14.70 3.78 -9.08
CA SER A 55 -15.38 4.45 -10.21
C SER A 55 -15.70 5.91 -9.89
N ASP A 56 -16.21 6.17 -8.69
CA ASP A 56 -16.49 7.52 -8.19
C ASP A 56 -15.20 8.35 -8.06
N ALA A 57 -14.16 7.73 -7.49
CA ALA A 57 -12.87 8.37 -7.29
C ALA A 57 -12.15 8.75 -8.59
N TYR A 58 -12.43 8.11 -9.73
CA TYR A 58 -11.89 8.57 -11.01
C TYR A 58 -12.34 10.00 -11.39
N SER A 59 -13.47 10.47 -10.86
CA SER A 59 -13.97 11.83 -11.14
C SER A 59 -13.26 12.90 -10.30
N ASP A 60 -12.87 12.55 -9.07
CA ASP A 60 -12.25 13.47 -8.12
C ASP A 60 -10.71 13.36 -8.08
N TYR A 61 -10.15 12.20 -8.44
CA TYR A 61 -8.73 11.89 -8.28
C TYR A 61 -8.06 11.56 -9.62
N SER A 62 -6.85 12.08 -9.79
CA SER A 62 -6.02 11.85 -10.99
C SER A 62 -5.14 10.60 -10.88
N VAL A 63 -4.87 10.16 -9.63
CA VAL A 63 -4.01 9.02 -9.34
C VAL A 63 -4.72 8.11 -8.34
N LEU A 64 -4.78 6.82 -8.65
CA LEU A 64 -5.40 5.79 -7.85
C LEU A 64 -4.35 4.73 -7.50
N LEU A 65 -4.20 4.51 -6.21
CA LEU A 65 -3.32 3.51 -5.62
C LEU A 65 -4.20 2.38 -5.12
N LEU A 66 -3.94 1.18 -5.58
CA LEU A 66 -4.62 -0.04 -5.15
C LEU A 66 -3.63 -0.85 -4.33
N ILE A 67 -4.00 -1.27 -3.12
CA ILE A 67 -3.22 -2.26 -2.37
C ILE A 67 -4.02 -3.56 -2.28
N ALA A 68 -3.42 -4.65 -2.74
CA ALA A 68 -4.04 -5.97 -2.73
C ALA A 68 -3.01 -7.08 -2.43
N GLU A 69 -3.48 -8.23 -1.95
CA GLU A 69 -2.62 -9.41 -1.77
C GLU A 69 -2.04 -9.90 -3.12
N ASN A 70 -0.89 -10.56 -3.08
CA ASN A 70 -0.35 -11.18 -4.28
C ASN A 70 -1.27 -12.31 -4.77
N GLY A 71 -1.60 -12.30 -6.07
CA GLY A 71 -2.58 -13.21 -6.65
C GLY A 71 -4.03 -12.74 -6.54
N ALA A 72 -4.29 -11.59 -5.91
CA ALA A 72 -5.59 -10.94 -6.01
C ALA A 72 -5.93 -10.72 -7.48
N SER A 73 -7.04 -11.32 -7.91
CA SER A 73 -7.59 -11.11 -9.23
C SER A 73 -8.10 -9.68 -9.28
N ILE A 74 -7.25 -8.74 -9.68
CA ILE A 74 -7.67 -7.37 -10.00
C ILE A 74 -8.67 -7.52 -11.16
N PRO A 75 -9.98 -7.29 -10.96
CA PRO A 75 -10.93 -7.44 -12.05
C PRO A 75 -10.53 -6.52 -13.20
N GLU A 76 -10.27 -7.09 -14.38
CA GLU A 76 -10.02 -6.37 -15.63
C GLU A 76 -11.11 -5.33 -15.94
N SER A 77 -12.29 -5.50 -15.35
CA SER A 77 -13.44 -4.59 -15.41
C SER A 77 -13.24 -3.23 -14.72
N PHE A 78 -12.08 -2.93 -14.11
CA PHE A 78 -11.72 -1.56 -13.78
C PHE A 78 -11.58 -0.77 -15.07
N SER A 79 -12.70 -0.26 -15.58
CA SER A 79 -12.74 0.56 -16.77
C SER A 79 -11.95 1.83 -16.50
N HIS A 80 -10.70 1.85 -16.98
CA HIS A 80 -9.77 2.95 -16.78
C HIS A 80 -10.25 4.14 -17.62
N PRO A 81 -10.67 5.26 -17.00
CA PRO A 81 -10.96 6.46 -17.76
C PRO A 81 -9.67 6.99 -18.37
N ASP A 82 -9.78 7.50 -19.60
CA ASP A 82 -8.65 7.99 -20.37
C ASP A 82 -7.92 9.10 -19.60
N GLY A 83 -6.67 8.83 -19.18
CA GLY A 83 -5.79 9.80 -18.51
C GLY A 83 -5.61 9.65 -17.00
N ALA A 84 -6.36 8.79 -16.30
CA ALA A 84 -6.12 8.49 -14.89
C ALA A 84 -4.94 7.52 -14.72
N THR A 85 -4.10 7.76 -13.71
CA THR A 85 -2.99 6.86 -13.37
C THR A 85 -3.42 5.87 -12.31
N VAL A 86 -3.38 4.58 -12.62
CA VAL A 86 -3.76 3.51 -11.69
C VAL A 86 -2.54 2.64 -11.40
N ILE A 87 -2.14 2.58 -10.15
CA ILE A 87 -0.97 1.82 -9.68
C ILE A 87 -1.44 0.77 -8.69
N LEU A 88 -1.04 -0.47 -8.91
CA LEU A 88 -1.25 -1.56 -7.97
C LEU A 88 0.01 -1.81 -7.16
N ILE A 89 -0.15 -1.91 -5.86
CA ILE A 89 0.84 -2.32 -4.89
C ILE A 89 0.43 -3.72 -4.43
N ALA A 90 1.25 -4.72 -4.72
CA ALA A 90 1.02 -6.09 -4.26
C ALA A 90 2.30 -6.66 -3.66
N GLU A 91 2.18 -7.25 -2.47
CA GLU A 91 3.27 -7.82 -1.67
C GLU A 91 4.37 -6.79 -1.35
N HIS A 92 5.20 -6.45 -2.32
CA HIS A 92 6.37 -5.58 -2.20
C HIS A 92 6.63 -4.70 -3.43
N ASN A 93 5.82 -4.85 -4.49
CA ASN A 93 6.06 -4.15 -5.74
C ASN A 93 4.86 -3.29 -6.16
N ALA A 94 5.16 -2.05 -6.52
CA ALA A 94 4.23 -1.17 -7.20
C ALA A 94 4.36 -1.36 -8.71
N ARG A 95 3.23 -1.57 -9.40
CA ARG A 95 3.13 -1.71 -10.86
C ARG A 95 2.07 -0.79 -11.43
N LEU A 96 2.35 -0.21 -12.60
CA LEU A 96 1.37 0.55 -13.37
C LEU A 96 0.33 -0.39 -13.96
N LEU A 97 -0.95 -0.18 -13.68
CA LEU A 97 -2.05 -0.86 -14.36
C LEU A 97 -2.54 -0.04 -15.56
N ALA A 98 -2.68 1.27 -15.40
CA ALA A 98 -3.14 2.16 -16.45
C ALA A 98 -2.66 3.60 -16.27
N GLY A 99 -2.62 4.35 -17.35
CA GLY A 99 -2.32 5.78 -17.35
C GLY A 99 -0.99 6.17 -17.99
N PRO A 100 -0.70 7.48 -18.05
CA PRO A 100 0.48 8.00 -18.74
C PRO A 100 1.77 7.63 -18.00
N THR A 101 2.63 6.85 -18.66
CA THR A 101 3.87 6.29 -18.10
C THR A 101 4.80 7.37 -17.53
N GLY A 102 4.84 8.56 -18.14
CA GLY A 102 5.79 9.61 -17.78
C GLY A 102 5.63 10.20 -16.37
N GLY A 103 4.40 10.26 -15.83
CA GLY A 103 4.15 10.75 -14.46
C GLY A 103 4.18 9.63 -13.42
N ALA A 104 3.77 8.42 -13.81
CA ALA A 104 3.64 7.29 -12.91
C ALA A 104 4.99 6.69 -12.49
N VAL A 105 6.01 6.72 -13.34
CA VAL A 105 7.32 6.08 -13.07
C VAL A 105 7.96 6.59 -11.78
N ALA A 106 8.00 7.91 -11.55
CA ALA A 106 8.58 8.47 -10.34
C ALA A 106 7.81 8.04 -9.08
N LEU A 107 6.48 8.03 -9.17
CA LEU A 107 5.62 7.60 -8.06
C LEU A 107 5.79 6.10 -7.78
N ILE A 108 5.86 5.27 -8.82
CA ILE A 108 6.10 3.83 -8.70
C ILE A 108 7.45 3.56 -8.04
N HIS A 109 8.50 4.27 -8.42
CA HIS A 109 9.81 4.15 -7.77
C HIS A 109 9.73 4.49 -6.27
N TYR A 110 9.12 5.62 -5.93
CA TYR A 110 8.92 6.03 -4.55
C TYR A 110 8.13 5.01 -3.72
N LEU A 111 7.04 4.47 -4.28
CA LEU A 111 6.22 3.45 -3.63
C LEU A 111 7.00 2.15 -3.42
N ASN A 112 7.78 1.71 -4.42
CA ASN A 112 8.63 0.52 -4.30
C ASN A 112 9.67 0.69 -3.18
N GLU A 113 10.33 1.85 -3.08
CA GLU A 113 11.26 2.14 -1.98
C GLU A 113 10.57 2.09 -0.61
N THR A 114 9.37 2.66 -0.51
CA THR A 114 8.56 2.64 0.71
C THR A 114 8.11 1.23 1.10
N CYS A 115 7.71 0.40 0.12
CA CYS A 115 7.34 -0.99 0.35
C CYS A 115 8.54 -1.84 0.81
N ARG A 116 9.74 -1.61 0.24
CA ARG A 116 10.98 -2.28 0.65
C ARG A 116 11.41 -1.91 2.07
N TRP A 117 11.11 -0.68 2.51
CA TRP A 117 11.40 -0.27 3.89
C TRP A 117 10.59 -1.05 4.93
N ARG A 118 9.30 -1.37 4.67
CA ARG A 118 8.50 -2.26 5.54
C ARG A 118 9.17 -3.61 5.74
N GLU A 119 9.71 -4.22 4.69
CA GLU A 119 10.39 -5.51 4.78
C GLU A 119 11.65 -5.40 5.66
N SER A 120 12.46 -4.35 5.50
CA SER A 120 13.66 -4.16 6.30
C SER A 120 13.36 -3.94 7.78
N VAL A 121 12.32 -3.17 8.12
CA VAL A 121 11.95 -2.90 9.53
C VAL A 121 11.26 -4.10 10.16
N ALA A 122 10.40 -4.80 9.42
CA ALA A 122 9.79 -6.05 9.89
C ALA A 122 10.87 -7.13 10.10
N ASN A 123 11.86 -7.22 9.22
CA ASN A 123 12.97 -8.15 9.35
C ASN A 123 13.91 -7.76 10.50
N ASP A 124 14.22 -6.47 10.71
CA ASP A 124 15.04 -6.03 11.83
C ASP A 124 14.32 -6.21 13.18
N ALA A 125 13.02 -5.92 13.25
CA ALA A 125 12.19 -6.19 14.43
C ALA A 125 12.06 -7.70 14.70
N PHE A 126 11.88 -8.52 13.67
CA PHE A 126 11.86 -9.98 13.78
C PHE A 126 13.22 -10.54 14.21
N CYS A 127 14.33 -10.05 13.63
CA CYS A 127 15.69 -10.43 13.99
C CYS A 127 16.03 -10.00 15.43
N ARG A 128 15.61 -8.81 15.87
CA ARG A 128 15.78 -8.37 17.26
C ARG A 128 14.94 -9.21 18.22
N ALA A 129 13.69 -9.55 17.87
CA ALA A 129 12.85 -10.43 18.68
C ALA A 129 13.43 -11.86 18.77
N PHE A 130 13.98 -12.41 17.69
CA PHE A 130 14.59 -13.74 17.66
C PHE A 130 15.95 -13.77 18.40
N SER A 131 16.74 -12.71 18.30
CA SER A 131 18.02 -12.58 19.01
C SER A 131 17.81 -12.41 20.52
N GLN A 132 16.72 -11.78 20.94
CA GLN A 132 16.38 -11.58 22.35
C GLN A 132 15.77 -12.84 23.00
N GLY A 133 15.18 -13.74 22.19
CA GLY A 133 14.65 -15.04 22.65
C GLY A 133 15.70 -16.14 22.83
N ASN A 134 16.93 -15.97 22.30
CA ASN A 134 17.96 -17.02 22.32
C ASN A 134 19.04 -16.82 23.40
N GLN A 135 18.85 -15.84 24.31
CA GLN A 135 19.84 -15.49 25.34
C GLN A 135 19.60 -16.18 26.70
N THR A 136 18.82 -17.26 26.74
CA THR A 136 18.54 -18.06 27.96
C THR A 136 18.86 -19.55 27.81
N ILE A 137 19.89 -19.93 27.05
CA ILE A 137 20.48 -21.28 27.17
C ILE A 137 22.00 -21.20 27.12
N SER A 138 22.59 -20.59 28.15
CA SER A 138 23.96 -20.91 28.52
C SER A 138 24.14 -20.54 29.98
N GLN A 139 23.91 -21.51 30.86
CA GLN A 139 24.71 -21.77 32.07
C GLN A 139 24.06 -22.86 32.92
N CYS A 140 24.30 -24.12 32.57
CA CYS A 140 24.38 -25.18 33.57
C CYS A 140 25.83 -25.64 33.64
N ARG A 141 26.56 -25.08 34.60
CA ARG A 141 27.74 -25.73 35.21
C ARG A 141 27.30 -27.10 35.75
N PRO A 142 28.20 -28.09 35.73
CA PRO A 142 28.42 -28.85 36.95
C PRO A 142 29.79 -28.52 37.55
N HIS A 143 29.75 -28.33 38.86
CA HIS A 143 30.89 -28.31 39.76
C HIS A 143 31.29 -29.77 40.06
N SER A 144 32.58 -29.95 40.38
CA SER A 144 33.27 -31.11 40.99
C SER A 144 34.01 -32.04 40.04
#